data_AF-I2K9Q3-F1
#
_entry.id   AF-I2K9Q3-F1
#
_cell.length_a   1.000
_cell.length_b   1.000
_cell.length_c   1.000
_cell.angle_alpha   90.00
_cell.angle_beta   90.00
_cell.angle_gamma   90.00
#
_symmetry.space_group_name_H-M   'P 1'
#
loop_
_entity.id
_entity.type
_entity.pdbx_description
1 polymer ?
#
loop_
_entity_poly.entity_id
_entity_poly.type
_entity_poly.pdbx_seq_one_letter_code
_entity_poly.pdbx_strand_id
1 'polypeptide(L)'
;MEKVYKDKLEDIVALLNDPDETVLIKEVKEKLENLLSLVNNPEKTEIEKQENNKKLEKVIELVHNAMANPDIELEYCIPEVATTSETCDVSGDPYIEMKYAAGGTHVMKQKLPLKQHYLNKTPEDISNLVTFYIEQFIEEIDSVENGAQ
;
A
#
# COMPACT_ATOMS: atom_id res chain seq x y z
N MET A 1 4.88 -10.74 -9.13
CA MET A 1 4.76 -12.17 -8.75
C MET A 1 5.88 -12.60 -7.81
N GLU A 2 7.14 -12.28 -8.14
CA GLU A 2 8.33 -12.62 -7.35
C GLU A 2 8.30 -12.11 -5.91
N LYS A 3 7.83 -10.86 -5.68
CA LYS A 3 7.69 -10.28 -4.34
C LYS A 3 6.74 -11.05 -3.43
N VAL A 4 5.57 -11.45 -3.95
CA VAL A 4 4.56 -12.21 -3.19
C VAL A 4 5.12 -13.56 -2.70
N TYR A 5 5.96 -14.20 -3.52
CA TYR A 5 6.65 -15.43 -3.10
C TYR A 5 7.72 -15.13 -2.06
N LYS A 6 8.50 -14.06 -2.22
CA LYS A 6 9.53 -13.65 -1.27
C LYS A 6 8.94 -13.36 0.12
N ASP A 7 7.91 -12.52 0.21
CA ASP A 7 7.30 -12.15 1.50
C ASP A 7 6.74 -13.39 2.23
N LYS A 8 6.07 -14.29 1.50
CA LYS A 8 5.57 -15.56 2.05
C LYS A 8 6.68 -16.52 2.51
N LEU A 9 7.85 -16.48 1.86
CA LEU A 9 9.01 -17.26 2.27
C LEU A 9 9.68 -16.66 3.51
N GLU A 10 9.79 -15.33 3.61
CA GLU A 10 10.29 -14.63 4.79
C GLU A 10 9.42 -14.91 6.03
N ASP A 11 8.10 -14.92 5.88
CA ASP A 11 7.16 -15.33 6.93
C ASP A 11 7.44 -16.76 7.44
N ILE A 12 7.72 -17.71 6.53
CA ILE A 12 8.03 -19.09 6.91
C ILE A 12 9.39 -19.19 7.61
N VAL A 13 10.38 -18.44 7.12
CA VAL A 13 11.71 -18.38 7.74
C VAL A 13 11.64 -17.80 9.15
N ALA A 14 10.81 -16.78 9.38
CA ALA A 14 10.59 -16.23 10.71
C ALA A 14 10.01 -17.28 11.67
N LEU A 15 9.02 -18.07 11.22
CA LEU A 15 8.42 -19.16 12.01
C LEU A 15 9.41 -20.29 12.32
N LEU A 16 10.29 -20.63 11.38
CA LEU A 16 11.32 -21.65 11.58
C LEU A 16 12.47 -21.19 12.50
N ASN A 17 12.68 -19.89 12.63
CA ASN A 17 13.68 -19.29 13.52
C ASN A 17 13.11 -18.93 14.89
N ASP A 18 11.81 -19.13 15.11
CA ASP A 18 11.19 -18.92 16.42
C ASP A 18 11.64 -20.03 17.38
N PRO A 19 12.26 -19.71 18.53
CA PRO A 19 12.72 -20.69 19.50
C PRO A 19 11.57 -21.43 20.22
N ASP A 20 10.33 -20.96 20.09
CA ASP A 20 9.15 -21.68 20.55
C ASP A 20 8.83 -22.86 19.60
N GLU A 21 9.29 -24.06 19.98
CA GLU A 21 9.14 -25.32 19.23
C GLU A 21 7.67 -25.69 18.91
N THR A 22 6.72 -25.02 19.55
CA THR A 22 5.28 -25.19 19.34
C THR A 22 4.70 -24.32 18.23
N VAL A 23 5.53 -23.52 17.52
CA VAL A 23 5.18 -22.96 16.21
C VAL A 23 5.04 -24.12 15.23
N LEU A 24 3.83 -24.68 15.24
CA LEU A 24 3.49 -26.01 14.77
C LEU A 24 4.02 -26.25 13.35
N ILE A 25 4.70 -27.38 13.15
CA ILE A 25 4.97 -27.98 11.83
C ILE A 25 3.73 -27.92 10.92
N LYS A 26 2.52 -27.97 11.51
CA LYS A 26 1.23 -27.78 10.82
C LYS A 26 1.09 -26.39 10.18
N GLU A 27 1.43 -25.32 10.87
CA GLU A 27 1.36 -23.95 10.35
C GLU A 27 2.38 -23.72 9.24
N VAL A 28 3.61 -24.21 9.43
CA VAL A 28 4.65 -24.20 8.38
C VAL A 28 4.18 -24.96 7.15
N LYS A 29 3.61 -26.15 7.35
CA LYS A 29 3.06 -26.99 6.27
C LYS A 29 1.92 -26.29 5.53
N GLU A 30 0.97 -25.69 6.24
CA GLU A 30 -0.16 -24.96 5.65
C GLU A 30 0.31 -23.76 4.81
N LYS A 31 1.29 -22.99 5.31
CA LYS A 31 1.89 -21.88 4.55
C LYS A 31 2.65 -22.36 3.31
N LEU A 32 3.35 -23.50 3.39
CA LEU A 32 4.02 -24.13 2.24
C LEU A 32 3.03 -24.67 1.19
N GLU A 33 1.95 -25.32 1.60
CA GLU A 33 0.90 -25.80 0.70
C GLU A 33 0.21 -24.63 -0.01
N ASN A 34 -0.06 -23.54 0.70
CA ASN A 34 -0.55 -22.29 0.12
C ASN A 34 0.43 -21.72 -0.92
N LEU A 35 1.72 -21.65 -0.60
CA LEU A 35 2.76 -21.27 -1.58
C LEU A 35 2.78 -22.17 -2.81
N LEU A 36 2.71 -23.49 -2.62
CA LEU A 36 2.68 -24.47 -3.71
C LEU A 36 1.48 -24.27 -4.63
N SER A 37 0.30 -24.00 -4.06
CA SER A 37 -0.91 -23.70 -4.84
C SER A 37 -0.78 -22.44 -5.70
N LEU A 38 -0.04 -21.44 -5.20
CA LEU A 38 0.25 -20.20 -5.92
C LEU A 38 1.26 -20.44 -7.05
N VAL A 39 2.27 -21.28 -6.83
CA VAL A 39 3.25 -21.66 -7.88
C VAL A 39 2.60 -22.50 -8.96
N ASN A 40 1.65 -23.36 -8.59
CA ASN A 40 0.98 -24.27 -9.54
C ASN A 40 -0.08 -23.57 -10.41
N ASN A 41 -0.47 -22.33 -10.10
CA ASN A 41 -1.44 -21.59 -10.89
C ASN A 41 -1.03 -20.12 -11.11
N PRO A 42 0.08 -19.88 -11.83
CA PRO A 42 0.64 -18.54 -12.01
C PRO A 42 -0.30 -17.61 -12.78
N GLU A 43 -1.16 -18.15 -13.66
CA GLU A 43 -2.19 -17.37 -14.38
C GLU A 43 -3.22 -16.76 -13.44
N LYS A 44 -3.67 -17.50 -12.41
CA LYS A 44 -4.62 -16.97 -11.42
C LYS A 44 -4.00 -15.80 -10.64
N THR A 45 -2.74 -15.92 -10.24
CA THR A 45 -2.01 -14.85 -9.55
C THR A 45 -1.83 -13.62 -10.44
N GLU A 46 -1.58 -13.80 -11.73
CA GLU A 46 -1.48 -12.69 -12.68
C GLU A 46 -2.84 -12.01 -12.93
N ILE A 47 -3.94 -12.77 -12.98
CA ILE A 47 -5.30 -12.22 -13.11
C ILE A 47 -5.68 -11.41 -11.87
N GLU A 48 -5.51 -11.97 -10.65
CA GLU A 48 -5.79 -11.27 -9.40
C GLU A 48 -4.97 -9.97 -9.29
N LYS A 49 -3.71 -10.01 -9.74
CA LYS A 49 -2.84 -8.85 -9.81
C LYS A 49 -3.38 -7.80 -10.79
N GLN A 50 -3.76 -8.19 -12.01
CA GLN A 50 -4.36 -7.27 -12.98
C GLN A 50 -5.66 -6.63 -12.48
N GLU A 51 -6.51 -7.38 -11.77
CA GLU A 51 -7.73 -6.86 -11.15
C GLU A 51 -7.42 -5.85 -10.03
N ASN A 52 -6.47 -6.17 -9.16
CA ASN A 52 -6.01 -5.26 -8.11
C ASN A 52 -5.41 -3.98 -8.69
N ASN A 53 -4.66 -4.08 -9.78
CA ASN A 53 -4.07 -2.96 -10.48
C ASN A 53 -5.14 -2.00 -11.02
N LYS A 54 -6.15 -2.52 -11.72
CA LYS A 54 -7.31 -1.72 -12.20
C LYS A 54 -8.07 -1.06 -11.05
N LYS A 55 -8.22 -1.79 -9.93
CA LYS A 55 -8.84 -1.25 -8.72
C LYS A 55 -8.05 -0.05 -8.19
N LEU A 56 -6.73 -0.17 -8.10
CA LEU A 56 -5.87 0.91 -7.61
C LEU A 56 -5.83 2.12 -8.56
N GLU A 57 -5.85 1.90 -9.88
CA GLU A 57 -6.01 2.99 -10.86
C GLU A 57 -7.32 3.76 -10.60
N LYS A 58 -8.41 3.03 -10.34
CA LYS A 58 -9.69 3.67 -10.02
C LYS A 58 -9.66 4.45 -8.71
N VAL A 59 -8.96 3.93 -7.69
CA VAL A 59 -8.74 4.65 -6.43
C VAL A 59 -8.01 5.97 -6.67
N ILE A 60 -6.94 5.98 -7.48
CA ILE A 60 -6.21 7.22 -7.80
C ILE A 60 -7.13 8.24 -8.44
N GLU A 61 -7.93 7.83 -9.43
CA GLU A 61 -8.89 8.72 -10.11
C GLU A 61 -9.89 9.32 -9.11
N LEU A 62 -10.45 8.49 -8.23
CA LEU A 62 -11.42 8.93 -7.21
C LEU A 62 -10.79 9.89 -6.20
N VAL A 63 -9.59 9.59 -5.70
CA VAL A 63 -8.87 10.45 -4.75
C VAL A 63 -8.51 11.78 -5.41
N HIS A 64 -8.00 11.75 -6.65
CA HIS A 64 -7.66 12.96 -7.41
C HIS A 64 -8.88 13.86 -7.62
N ASN A 65 -10.04 13.28 -7.94
CA ASN A 65 -11.28 14.04 -8.13
C ASN A 65 -11.84 14.59 -6.81
N ALA A 66 -11.64 13.89 -5.70
CA ALA A 66 -12.10 14.32 -4.37
C ALA A 66 -11.21 15.44 -3.79
N MET A 67 -9.90 15.40 -4.09
CA MET A 67 -8.91 16.33 -3.55
C MET A 67 -8.67 17.52 -4.48
N ALA A 68 -9.41 18.61 -4.25
CA ALA A 68 -9.19 19.90 -4.90
C ALA A 68 -8.45 20.86 -3.97
N ASN A 69 -7.21 20.53 -3.58
CA ASN A 69 -6.36 21.40 -2.78
C ASN A 69 -5.03 21.68 -3.53
N PRO A 70 -4.71 22.94 -3.88
CA PRO A 70 -3.49 23.28 -4.61
C PRO A 70 -2.20 23.15 -3.78
N ASP A 71 -2.31 23.10 -2.45
CA ASP A 71 -1.17 23.07 -1.52
C ASP A 71 -0.71 21.64 -1.21
N ILE A 72 -1.46 20.63 -1.67
CA ILE A 72 -1.10 19.22 -1.57
C ILE A 72 -0.80 18.60 -2.94
N GLU A 73 0.38 18.00 -3.04
CA GLU A 73 0.79 17.19 -4.17
C GLU A 73 0.69 15.71 -3.79
N LEU A 74 0.02 14.93 -4.64
CA LEU A 74 -0.14 13.49 -4.47
C LEU A 74 0.68 12.76 -5.52
N GLU A 75 1.66 11.99 -5.07
CA GLU A 75 2.39 11.04 -5.90
C GLU A 75 1.96 9.61 -5.59
N TYR A 76 2.08 8.73 -6.56
CA TYR A 76 1.76 7.32 -6.40
C TYR A 76 2.88 6.44 -6.92
N CYS A 77 3.03 5.32 -6.23
CA CYS A 77 3.86 4.20 -6.65
C CYS A 77 2.96 2.98 -6.66
N ILE A 78 2.49 2.58 -7.84
CA ILE A 78 1.85 1.28 -8.05
C ILE A 78 2.81 0.47 -8.93
N PRO A 79 3.59 -0.43 -8.32
CA PRO A 79 4.51 -1.29 -9.05
C PRO A 79 3.85 -1.97 -10.24
N GLU A 80 4.53 -1.94 -11.39
CA GLU A 80 4.10 -2.59 -12.64
C GLU A 80 2.82 -2.02 -13.30
N VAL A 81 2.25 -0.92 -12.80
CA VAL A 81 1.01 -0.30 -13.32
C VAL A 81 1.25 1.14 -13.72
N ALA A 82 1.52 1.97 -12.72
CA ALA A 82 1.59 3.40 -12.88
C ALA A 82 2.36 3.98 -11.71
N THR A 83 3.32 4.85 -12.01
CA THR A 83 3.99 5.64 -11.00
C THR A 83 4.19 7.06 -11.47
N THR A 84 3.91 7.99 -10.57
CA THR A 84 4.30 9.39 -10.71
C THR A 84 5.47 9.74 -9.79
N SER A 85 5.79 8.89 -8.81
CA SER A 85 6.95 9.10 -7.96
C SER A 85 8.23 8.61 -8.64
N GLU A 86 9.19 9.52 -8.81
CA GLU A 86 10.54 9.19 -9.30
C GLU A 86 11.31 8.25 -8.35
N THR A 87 10.87 8.17 -7.09
CA THR A 87 11.47 7.32 -6.05
C THR A 87 10.68 6.03 -5.80
N CYS A 88 9.78 5.67 -6.71
CA CYS A 88 9.00 4.45 -6.60
C CYS A 88 9.91 3.21 -6.59
N ASP A 89 9.88 2.49 -5.48
CA ASP A 89 10.45 1.15 -5.42
C ASP A 89 9.50 0.20 -6.15
N VAL A 90 9.83 -0.10 -7.41
CA VAL A 90 9.04 -1.01 -8.26
C VAL A 90 9.07 -2.47 -7.77
N SER A 91 9.90 -2.78 -6.76
CA SER A 91 9.87 -4.05 -6.04
C SER A 91 9.13 -3.97 -4.69
N GLY A 92 8.68 -2.76 -4.31
CA GLY A 92 8.04 -2.42 -3.05
C GLY A 92 6.53 -2.64 -3.04
N ASP A 93 5.87 -2.25 -1.94
CA ASP A 93 4.39 -2.28 -1.86
C ASP A 93 3.83 -1.03 -2.50
N PRO A 94 2.62 -1.09 -3.08
CA PRO A 94 1.98 0.11 -3.59
C PRO A 94 1.75 1.12 -2.47
N TYR A 95 1.93 2.40 -2.75
CA TYR A 95 1.70 3.49 -1.80
C TYR A 95 1.28 4.78 -2.50
N ILE A 96 0.68 5.67 -1.71
CA ILE A 96 0.41 7.06 -2.06
C ILE A 96 1.33 7.93 -1.19
N GLU A 97 2.12 8.81 -1.80
CA GLU A 97 2.93 9.80 -1.10
C GLU A 97 2.21 11.16 -1.17
N MET A 98 1.96 11.72 0.00
CA MET A 98 1.38 13.04 0.19
C MET A 98 2.51 14.01 0.47
N LYS A 99 2.55 15.14 -0.25
CA LYS A 99 3.48 16.25 -0.02
C LYS A 99 2.67 17.51 0.22
N TYR A 100 2.79 18.09 1.40
CA TYR A 100 2.10 19.33 1.74
C TYR A 100 3.12 20.45 1.96
N ALA A 101 2.93 21.56 1.26
CA ALA A 101 3.84 22.69 1.25
C ALA A 101 3.20 23.90 1.94
N ALA A 102 3.09 23.83 3.27
CA ALA A 102 2.52 24.91 4.03
C ALA A 102 3.45 26.14 4.04
N GLY A 103 2.96 27.27 3.54
CA GLY A 103 3.70 28.54 3.52
C GLY A 103 4.98 28.57 2.65
N GLY A 104 5.25 27.55 1.84
CA GLY A 104 6.31 27.53 0.82
C GLY A 104 7.76 27.30 1.29
N THR A 105 8.01 27.16 2.60
CA THR A 105 9.38 26.93 3.13
C THR A 105 9.60 25.54 3.72
N HIS A 106 8.55 24.86 4.16
CA HIS A 106 8.63 23.51 4.71
C HIS A 106 7.69 22.59 3.92
N VAL A 107 8.25 21.48 3.41
CA VAL A 107 7.47 20.46 2.71
C VAL A 107 7.44 19.23 3.59
N MET A 108 6.27 18.94 4.15
CA MET A 108 6.02 17.71 4.88
C MET A 108 5.67 16.60 3.90
N LYS A 109 6.19 15.40 4.13
CA LYS A 109 5.92 14.24 3.30
C LYS A 109 5.48 13.05 4.14
N GLN A 110 4.46 12.33 3.68
CA GLN A 110 4.03 11.10 4.32
C GLN A 110 3.61 10.07 3.28
N LYS A 111 4.03 8.81 3.48
CA LYS A 111 3.64 7.68 2.65
C LYS A 111 2.50 6.90 3.32
N LEU A 112 1.42 6.69 2.59
CA LEU A 112 0.32 5.80 2.96
C LEU A 112 0.46 4.48 2.19
N PRO A 113 0.92 3.39 2.84
CA PRO A 113 1.05 2.09 2.18
C PRO A 113 -0.32 1.47 1.89
N LEU A 114 -0.56 1.06 0.65
CA LEU A 114 -1.78 0.40 0.19
C LEU A 114 -1.67 -1.11 0.43
N LYS A 115 -1.79 -1.50 1.70
CA LYS A 115 -1.67 -2.89 2.15
C LYS A 115 -2.68 -3.82 1.47
N GLN A 116 -2.32 -5.09 1.31
CA GLN A 116 -3.13 -6.12 0.66
C GLN A 116 -4.57 -6.22 1.19
N HIS A 117 -4.78 -6.03 2.50
CA HIS A 117 -6.12 -6.14 3.09
C HIS A 117 -7.06 -5.00 2.67
N TYR A 118 -6.53 -3.85 2.20
CA TYR A 118 -7.35 -2.80 1.59
C TYR A 118 -7.89 -3.24 0.24
N LEU A 119 -7.15 -4.07 -0.51
CA LEU A 119 -7.58 -4.57 -1.82
C LEU A 119 -8.80 -5.50 -1.74
N ASN A 120 -9.17 -5.98 -0.55
CA ASN A 120 -10.42 -6.71 -0.32
C ASN A 120 -11.66 -5.79 -0.30
N LYS A 121 -11.46 -4.46 -0.28
CA LYS A 121 -12.54 -3.45 -0.28
C LYS A 121 -12.87 -2.99 -1.71
N THR A 122 -13.94 -2.20 -1.83
CA THR A 122 -14.31 -1.52 -3.08
C THR A 122 -13.33 -0.37 -3.38
N PRO A 123 -13.13 0.03 -4.65
CA PRO A 123 -12.37 1.24 -4.97
C PRO A 123 -12.85 2.47 -4.18
N GLU A 124 -14.16 2.63 -4.01
CA GLU A 124 -14.79 3.75 -3.31
C GLU A 124 -14.46 3.75 -1.81
N ASP A 125 -14.49 2.59 -1.15
CA ASP A 125 -14.11 2.49 0.25
C ASP A 125 -12.62 2.81 0.46
N ILE A 126 -11.76 2.37 -0.45
CA ILE A 126 -10.33 2.66 -0.39
C ILE A 126 -10.10 4.15 -0.64
N SER A 127 -10.75 4.76 -1.64
CA SER A 127 -10.60 6.19 -1.91
C SER A 127 -11.08 7.03 -0.74
N ASN A 128 -12.22 6.69 -0.13
CA ASN A 128 -12.72 7.40 1.05
C ASN A 128 -11.74 7.31 2.23
N LEU A 129 -11.14 6.13 2.45
CA LEU A 129 -10.12 5.95 3.48
C LEU A 129 -8.89 6.80 3.20
N VAL A 130 -8.41 6.81 1.95
CA VAL A 130 -7.25 7.61 1.54
C VAL A 130 -7.53 9.09 1.70
N THR A 131 -8.69 9.58 1.24
CA THR A 131 -9.11 10.97 1.40
C THR A 131 -9.14 11.37 2.88
N PHE A 132 -9.72 10.53 3.75
CA PHE A 132 -9.72 10.78 5.19
C PHE A 132 -8.30 10.90 5.76
N TYR A 133 -7.37 10.02 5.37
CA TYR A 133 -5.98 10.12 5.82
C TYR A 133 -5.28 11.39 5.32
N ILE A 134 -5.57 11.82 4.09
CA ILE A 134 -5.06 13.07 3.54
C ILE A 134 -5.57 14.27 4.34
N GLU A 135 -6.87 14.31 4.64
CA GLU A 135 -7.48 15.38 5.45
C GLU A 135 -6.84 15.44 6.84
N GLN A 136 -6.67 14.30 7.51
CA GLN A 136 -6.00 14.23 8.81
C GLN A 136 -4.55 14.72 8.73
N PHE A 137 -3.80 14.35 7.69
CA PHE A 137 -2.43 14.82 7.49
C PHE A 137 -2.36 16.34 7.34
N ILE A 138 -3.28 16.95 6.60
CA ILE A 138 -3.36 18.40 6.44
C ILE A 138 -3.71 19.06 7.79
N GLU A 139 -4.73 18.56 8.49
CA GLU A 139 -5.15 19.08 9.80
C GLU A 139 -4.02 19.02 10.84
N GLU A 140 -3.26 17.91 10.87
CA GLU A 140 -2.11 17.75 11.76
C GLU A 140 -1.05 18.83 11.50
N ILE A 141 -0.73 19.10 10.23
CA ILE A 141 0.27 20.12 9.87
C ILE A 141 -0.25 21.52 10.17
N ASP A 142 -1.48 21.84 9.77
CA ASP A 142 -2.08 23.14 10.01
C ASP A 142 -2.17 23.45 11.52
N SER A 143 -2.44 22.43 12.35
CA SER A 143 -2.42 22.53 13.82
C SER A 143 -1.02 22.80 14.38
N VAL A 144 0.01 22.15 13.83
CA VAL A 144 1.41 22.38 14.24
C VAL A 144 1.87 23.78 13.85
N GLU A 145 1.50 24.27 12.67
CA GLU A 145 1.97 25.56 12.16
C GLU A 145 1.20 26.75 12.74
N ASN A 146 -0.12 26.63 12.89
CA ASN A 146 -0.98 27.72 13.36
C ASN A 146 -1.27 27.65 14.88
N GLY A 147 -0.82 26.58 15.54
CA GLY A 147 -1.11 26.26 16.93
C GLY A 147 -2.51 25.67 17.11
N ALA A 148 -2.65 24.68 18.00
CA ALA A 148 -3.96 24.15 18.39
C ALA A 148 -4.84 25.30 18.91
N GLN A 149 -5.91 25.61 18.19
CA GLN A 149 -6.93 26.58 18.63
C GLN A 149 -7.90 25.97 19.62
#